data_AF-A0A7Y8H6B9-F1
#
_entry.id   AF-A0A7Y8H6B9-F1
#
_cell.length_a   1.000
_cell.length_b   1.000
_cell.length_c   1.000
_cell.angle_alpha   90.00
_cell.angle_beta   90.00
_cell.angle_gamma   90.00
#
_symmetry.space_group_name_H-M   'P 1'
#
loop_
_entity.id
_entity.type
_entity.pdbx_description
1 polymer ?
#
loop_
_entity_poly.entity_id
_entity_poly.type
_entity_poly.pdbx_seq_one_letter_code
_entity_poly.pdbx_strand_id
1 'polypeptide(L)'
;MFRKILVLMFSFSIFLYSQEEGRDSISLDVDLESSLNFSVTSGDWTITWNDSSAVAVDNLNGNKIIIFTDRIIINETILPDSTYQFTFQSDDFSMLSIVGPVVSYSFDWHYDFGYSVNYGTFYESINLESPEDFKPLTFFFDEKEVFSEVTKTKLISERIKGKSAPADLKQLIELLSQDCDINFSELLKTFAFKEISHDTVTVQFGLPHGCDAEMGKFTMLDVKFKVTPSKLKFFNEAEQNETLMKNIGGLFY
;
A
#
# COMPACT_ATOMS: atom_id res chain seq x y z
N MET A 1 18.07 33.11 -8.63
CA MET A 1 18.42 32.22 -7.50
C MET A 1 17.18 31.41 -7.17
N PHE A 2 16.97 30.31 -7.88
CA PHE A 2 15.77 29.47 -7.73
C PHE A 2 15.94 28.58 -6.50
N ARG A 3 15.09 28.79 -5.49
CA ARG A 3 14.96 27.87 -4.35
C ARG A 3 14.38 26.57 -4.89
N LYS A 4 15.18 25.51 -4.88
CA LYS A 4 14.70 24.13 -5.05
C LYS A 4 13.78 23.83 -3.88
N ILE A 5 12.49 23.65 -4.15
CA ILE A 5 11.56 23.03 -3.22
C ILE A 5 11.98 21.56 -3.17
N LEU A 6 12.52 21.14 -2.03
CA LEU A 6 12.84 19.76 -1.74
C LEU A 6 11.51 19.03 -1.56
N VAL A 7 11.03 18.37 -2.61
CA VAL A 7 9.94 17.40 -2.49
C VAL A 7 10.51 16.24 -1.69
N LEU A 8 10.23 16.20 -0.39
CA LEU A 8 10.55 15.08 0.47
C LEU A 8 9.71 13.88 -0.01
N MET A 9 10.35 12.99 -0.77
CA MET A 9 9.82 11.65 -1.02
C MET A 9 9.87 10.89 0.30
N PHE A 10 8.74 10.84 1.01
CA PHE A 10 8.60 9.96 2.16
C PHE A 10 8.24 8.57 1.65
N SER A 11 9.25 7.70 1.56
CA SER A 11 9.02 6.26 1.59
C SER A 11 8.54 5.93 3.01
N PHE A 12 7.23 6.01 3.25
CA PHE A 12 6.66 5.48 4.48
C PHE A 12 6.84 3.95 4.44
N SER A 13 7.57 3.46 5.41
CA SER A 13 7.79 2.05 5.68
C SER A 13 7.77 1.95 7.19
N ILE A 14 6.57 1.76 7.74
CA ILE A 14 6.39 1.56 9.16
C ILE A 14 6.84 0.12 9.46
N PHE A 15 8.15 -0.05 9.63
CA PHE A 15 8.70 -1.25 10.24
C PHE A 15 8.85 -1.01 11.73
N LEU A 16 7.93 -1.56 12.51
CA LEU A 16 8.10 -1.76 13.94
C LEU A 16 9.10 -2.91 14.13
N TYR A 17 10.40 -2.60 14.06
CA TYR A 17 11.43 -3.49 14.57
C TYR A 17 11.77 -3.10 16.01
N SER A 18 11.55 -4.04 16.91
CA SER A 18 11.93 -3.97 18.33
C SER A 18 13.46 -3.87 18.46
N GLN A 19 13.90 -2.86 19.21
CA GLN A 19 15.22 -2.63 19.80
C GLN A 19 16.45 -2.65 18.87
N GLU A 20 16.99 -1.46 18.61
CA GLU A 20 18.42 -1.17 18.77
C GLU A 20 18.62 0.31 19.17
N GLU A 21 19.64 0.55 19.99
CA GLU A 21 19.80 1.67 20.92
C GLU A 21 19.70 3.08 20.31
N GLY A 22 18.89 3.96 20.93
CA GLY A 22 19.04 5.42 20.80
C GLY A 22 17.89 6.21 20.16
N ARG A 23 16.73 5.61 19.90
CA ARG A 23 15.49 6.35 19.59
C ARG A 23 14.47 6.11 20.70
N ASP A 24 13.77 7.18 21.11
CA ASP A 24 12.71 7.12 22.11
C ASP A 24 11.75 5.97 21.76
N SER A 25 11.60 5.06 22.72
CA SER A 25 10.76 3.87 22.59
C SER A 25 9.31 4.28 22.39
N ILE A 26 8.72 3.90 21.26
CA ILE A 26 7.27 3.89 21.09
C ILE A 26 6.74 2.73 21.96
N SER A 27 6.13 3.04 23.11
CA SER A 27 5.44 2.04 23.93
C SER A 27 4.08 1.73 23.30
N LEU A 28 3.99 0.63 22.55
CA LEU A 28 2.72 0.06 22.09
C LEU A 28 2.28 -1.00 23.10
N ASP A 29 1.55 -0.58 24.13
CA ASP A 29 0.70 -1.48 24.93
C ASP A 29 -0.63 -1.60 24.19
N VAL A 30 -0.74 -2.56 23.28
CA VAL A 30 -2.00 -2.83 22.57
C VAL A 30 -2.46 -4.24 22.92
N ASP A 31 -3.51 -4.34 23.73
CA ASP A 31 -4.29 -5.55 23.97
C ASP A 31 -5.06 -5.93 22.68
N LEU A 32 -4.33 -6.35 21.65
CA LEU A 32 -4.82 -6.60 20.27
C LEU A 32 -5.80 -7.78 20.17
N GLU A 33 -5.76 -8.74 21.09
CA GLU A 33 -6.42 -10.04 20.85
C GLU A 33 -7.92 -10.06 21.23
N SER A 34 -8.43 -9.07 21.98
CA SER A 34 -9.80 -9.12 22.53
C SER A 34 -10.88 -8.49 21.65
N SER A 35 -10.52 -7.89 20.51
CA SER A 35 -11.44 -7.14 19.62
C SER A 35 -11.36 -7.51 18.14
N LEU A 36 -10.57 -8.52 17.74
CA LEU A 36 -10.46 -8.96 16.36
C LEU A 36 -11.65 -9.86 16.00
N ASN A 37 -12.47 -9.43 15.04
CA ASN A 37 -13.74 -10.07 14.72
C ASN A 37 -13.70 -10.91 13.45
N PHE A 38 -12.69 -10.69 12.59
CA PHE A 38 -12.51 -11.41 11.34
C PHE A 38 -11.23 -12.22 11.37
N SER A 39 -11.26 -13.39 10.72
CA SER A 39 -10.11 -14.29 10.63
C SER A 39 -10.17 -15.07 9.32
N VAL A 40 -9.02 -15.24 8.68
CA VAL A 40 -8.85 -16.11 7.52
C VAL A 40 -7.49 -16.81 7.58
N THR A 41 -7.42 -18.03 7.06
CA THR A 41 -6.14 -18.68 6.76
C THR A 41 -5.87 -18.55 5.27
N SER A 42 -4.73 -17.97 4.89
CA SER A 42 -4.29 -17.84 3.51
C SER A 42 -2.83 -18.30 3.39
N GLY A 43 -2.61 -19.39 2.65
CA GLY A 43 -1.33 -20.09 2.68
C GLY A 43 -0.95 -20.54 4.10
N ASP A 44 0.28 -20.23 4.51
CA ASP A 44 0.81 -20.56 5.85
C ASP A 44 0.47 -19.49 6.91
N TRP A 45 -0.38 -18.52 6.60
CA TRP A 45 -0.70 -17.40 7.49
C TRP A 45 -2.14 -17.44 7.97
N THR A 46 -2.34 -17.21 9.27
CA THR A 46 -3.64 -16.83 9.81
C THR A 46 -3.67 -15.33 10.03
N ILE A 47 -4.54 -14.64 9.30
CA ILE A 47 -4.72 -13.19 9.36
C ILE A 47 -6.01 -12.92 10.13
N THR A 48 -5.91 -12.12 11.19
CA THR A 48 -7.02 -11.65 12.01
C THR A 48 -7.09 -10.13 11.97
N TRP A 49 -8.27 -9.56 11.79
CA TRP A 49 -8.44 -8.12 11.69
C TRP A 49 -9.79 -7.62 12.24
N ASN A 50 -9.84 -6.31 12.45
CA ASN A 50 -11.03 -5.49 12.66
C ASN A 50 -10.81 -4.13 11.99
N ASP A 51 -11.68 -3.17 12.28
CA ASP A 51 -11.70 -1.80 11.73
C ASP A 51 -10.50 -0.95 12.18
N SER A 52 -9.67 -1.47 13.08
CA SER A 52 -8.63 -0.69 13.77
C SER A 52 -7.27 -1.37 13.75
N SER A 53 -7.21 -2.69 13.58
CA SER A 53 -5.99 -3.46 13.66
C SER A 53 -6.06 -4.72 12.82
N ALA A 54 -4.90 -5.17 12.35
CA ALA A 54 -4.73 -6.43 11.66
C ALA A 54 -3.38 -7.05 12.03
N VAL A 55 -3.40 -8.35 12.29
CA VAL A 55 -2.23 -9.15 12.64
C VAL A 55 -2.23 -10.42 11.81
N ALA A 56 -1.06 -10.81 11.31
CA ALA A 56 -0.81 -12.11 10.70
C ALA A 56 0.05 -12.97 11.63
N VAL A 57 -0.29 -14.24 11.74
CA VAL A 57 0.48 -15.25 12.47
C VAL A 57 0.91 -16.33 11.48
N ASP A 58 2.22 -16.59 11.42
CA ASP A 58 2.80 -17.70 10.67
C ASP A 58 2.45 -19.01 11.38
N ASN A 59 1.69 -19.88 10.70
CA ASN A 59 1.21 -21.15 11.25
C ASN A 59 2.32 -22.20 11.41
N LEU A 60 3.49 -21.99 10.80
CA LEU A 60 4.62 -22.92 10.89
C LEU A 60 5.51 -22.64 12.09
N ASN A 61 5.77 -21.38 12.40
CA ASN A 61 6.73 -20.99 13.45
C ASN A 61 6.15 -20.08 14.55
N GLY A 62 4.92 -19.59 14.39
CA GLY A 62 4.24 -18.72 15.35
C GLY A 62 4.70 -17.25 15.31
N ASN A 63 5.49 -16.85 14.32
CA ASN A 63 5.91 -15.46 14.14
C ASN A 63 4.68 -14.58 13.89
N LYS A 64 4.64 -13.42 14.56
CA LYS A 64 3.56 -12.45 14.42
C LYS A 64 4.04 -11.23 13.64
N ILE A 65 3.24 -10.78 12.68
CA ILE A 65 3.43 -9.52 11.95
C ILE A 65 2.22 -8.63 12.20
N ILE A 66 2.46 -7.42 12.69
CA ILE A 66 1.42 -6.39 12.77
C ILE A 66 1.30 -5.78 11.38
N ILE A 67 0.13 -5.91 10.76
CA ILE A 67 -0.15 -5.38 9.42
C ILE A 67 -0.50 -3.90 9.55
N PHE A 68 -1.46 -3.59 10.44
CA PHE A 68 -1.75 -2.23 10.89
C PHE A 68 -2.30 -2.26 12.31
N THR A 69 -2.20 -1.13 13.00
CA THR A 69 -2.81 -0.88 14.30
C THR A 69 -3.34 0.54 14.29
N ASP A 70 -4.29 0.80 15.17
CA ASP A 70 -4.96 2.08 15.27
C ASP A 70 -3.97 3.22 15.47
N ARG A 71 -4.26 4.31 14.77
CA ARG A 71 -3.73 5.66 14.99
C ARG A 71 -2.22 5.72 15.22
N ILE A 72 -1.50 5.95 14.14
CA ILE A 72 -0.09 6.34 14.20
C ILE A 72 -0.04 7.87 14.15
N ILE A 73 0.34 8.50 15.27
CA ILE A 73 0.63 9.94 15.32
C ILE A 73 2.13 10.12 15.35
N ILE A 74 2.68 10.78 14.32
CA ILE A 74 4.08 11.19 14.27
C ILE A 74 4.12 12.70 14.44
N ASN A 75 4.74 13.13 15.54
CA ASN A 75 5.05 14.53 15.79
C ASN A 75 6.54 14.74 15.56
N GLU A 76 6.90 15.45 14.51
CA GLU A 76 8.29 15.80 14.24
C GLU A 76 8.50 17.32 14.38
N THR A 77 9.58 17.68 15.08
CA THR A 77 10.07 19.06 15.14
C THR A 77 11.31 19.15 14.26
N ILE A 78 11.20 19.81 13.10
CA ILE A 78 12.35 19.97 12.21
C ILE A 78 13.22 21.13 12.70
N LEU A 79 14.29 20.81 13.45
CA LEU A 79 15.42 21.70 13.82
C LEU A 79 15.12 22.88 14.78
N PRO A 80 16.11 23.32 15.58
CA PRO A 80 15.94 24.33 16.64
C PRO A 80 15.59 25.75 16.13
N ASP A 81 15.75 26.03 14.84
CA ASP A 81 15.58 27.36 14.26
C ASP A 81 14.36 27.48 13.33
N SER A 82 13.53 26.43 13.21
CA SER A 82 12.29 26.46 12.43
C SER A 82 11.08 26.48 13.36
N THR A 83 10.14 27.41 13.12
CA THR A 83 8.90 27.56 13.92
C THR A 83 7.79 26.61 13.49
N TYR A 84 8.10 25.59 12.68
CA TYR A 84 7.09 24.73 12.08
C TYR A 84 7.08 23.38 12.78
N GLN A 85 6.03 23.16 13.56
CA GLN A 85 5.62 21.83 13.99
C GLN A 85 4.75 21.24 12.90
N PHE A 86 4.93 19.95 12.61
CA PHE A 86 3.99 19.22 11.79
C PHE A 86 3.53 17.96 12.50
N THR A 87 2.29 17.59 12.22
CA THR A 87 1.65 16.40 12.76
C THR A 87 1.13 15.58 11.59
N PHE A 88 1.65 14.35 11.48
CA PHE A 88 1.08 13.33 10.61
C PHE A 88 0.26 12.37 11.45
N GLN A 89 -0.92 12.02 10.96
CA GLN A 89 -1.83 11.08 11.58
C GLN A 89 -2.37 10.15 10.52
N SER A 90 -2.43 8.85 10.81
CA SER A 90 -3.16 7.87 9.99
C SER A 90 -4.30 7.27 10.81
N ASP A 91 -5.51 7.25 10.27
CA ASP A 91 -6.71 6.69 10.89
C ASP A 91 -7.50 5.84 9.86
N ASP A 92 -8.62 5.26 10.29
CA ASP A 92 -9.60 4.59 9.43
C ASP A 92 -9.00 3.53 8.48
N PHE A 93 -8.30 2.57 9.09
CA PHE A 93 -7.73 1.44 8.37
C PHE A 93 -8.83 0.52 7.83
N SER A 94 -8.63 -0.02 6.63
CA SER A 94 -9.57 -0.97 6.02
C SER A 94 -8.82 -2.05 5.26
N MET A 95 -9.18 -3.31 5.52
CA MET A 95 -8.65 -4.44 4.77
C MET A 95 -9.21 -4.43 3.34
N LEU A 96 -8.34 -4.46 2.33
CA LEU A 96 -8.73 -4.39 0.92
C LEU A 96 -8.64 -5.73 0.20
N SER A 97 -7.63 -6.56 0.47
CA SER A 97 -7.58 -7.93 -0.05
C SER A 97 -6.55 -8.79 0.67
N ILE A 98 -6.79 -10.09 0.74
CA ILE A 98 -5.84 -11.09 1.25
C ILE A 98 -5.75 -12.20 0.20
N VAL A 99 -4.58 -12.36 -0.43
CA VAL A 99 -4.33 -13.37 -1.46
C VAL A 99 -2.97 -14.04 -1.24
N GLY A 100 -3.00 -15.29 -0.76
CA GLY A 100 -1.78 -15.97 -0.34
C GLY A 100 -1.07 -15.17 0.76
N PRO A 101 0.25 -14.94 0.66
CA PRO A 101 0.97 -14.15 1.66
C PRO A 101 0.83 -12.64 1.43
N VAL A 102 0.14 -12.17 0.38
CA VAL A 102 0.03 -10.73 0.11
C VAL A 102 -1.25 -10.18 0.70
N VAL A 103 -1.09 -9.16 1.54
CA VAL A 103 -2.18 -8.43 2.18
C VAL A 103 -2.17 -6.99 1.68
N SER A 104 -3.33 -6.50 1.29
CA SER A 104 -3.55 -5.10 0.88
C SER A 104 -4.55 -4.44 1.81
N TYR A 105 -4.27 -3.21 2.22
CA TYR A 105 -5.13 -2.41 3.08
C TYR A 105 -5.09 -0.94 2.65
N SER A 106 -6.08 -0.17 3.09
CA SER A 106 -6.08 1.29 2.99
C SER A 106 -6.07 1.93 4.37
N PHE A 107 -5.69 3.19 4.41
CA PHE A 107 -5.83 4.03 5.58
C PHE A 107 -6.00 5.48 5.16
N ASP A 108 -6.79 6.22 5.92
CA ASP A 108 -6.85 7.66 5.78
C ASP A 108 -5.65 8.29 6.50
N TRP A 109 -5.16 9.38 5.94
CA TRP A 109 -4.08 10.16 6.53
C TRP A 109 -4.47 11.62 6.60
N HIS A 110 -3.84 12.29 7.55
CA HIS A 110 -3.98 13.69 7.84
C HIS A 110 -2.59 14.27 8.09
N TYR A 111 -2.32 15.44 7.51
CA TYR A 111 -1.05 16.14 7.63
C TYR A 111 -1.31 17.63 7.88
N ASP A 112 -0.84 18.16 9.01
CA ASP A 112 -0.96 19.57 9.39
C ASP A 112 0.41 20.27 9.39
N PHE A 113 0.57 21.33 8.59
CA PHE A 113 1.75 22.22 8.55
C PHE A 113 1.59 23.49 9.42
N GLY A 114 0.51 23.61 10.18
CA GLY A 114 0.14 24.79 10.99
C GLY A 114 -0.54 25.91 10.20
N TYR A 115 -0.43 25.93 8.86
CA TYR A 115 -1.13 26.87 7.97
C TYR A 115 -1.99 26.19 6.88
N SER A 116 -1.85 24.88 6.73
CA SER A 116 -2.64 24.06 5.81
C SER A 116 -2.77 22.65 6.37
N VAL A 117 -3.99 22.13 6.31
CA VAL A 117 -4.31 20.75 6.62
C VAL A 117 -4.56 20.01 5.32
N ASN A 118 -3.89 18.88 5.15
CA ASN A 118 -4.07 17.96 4.04
C ASN A 118 -4.59 16.63 4.57
N TYR A 119 -5.40 15.94 3.78
CA TYR A 119 -5.93 14.64 4.11
C TYR A 119 -6.01 13.78 2.85
N GLY A 120 -6.02 12.46 2.95
CA GLY A 120 -6.18 11.55 1.81
C GLY A 120 -6.27 10.09 2.24
N THR A 121 -6.30 9.15 1.29
CA THR A 121 -6.47 7.72 1.57
C THR A 121 -5.42 6.87 0.87
N PHE A 122 -4.40 6.37 1.54
CA PHE A 122 -3.39 5.51 0.91
C PHE A 122 -3.87 4.07 0.73
N TYR A 123 -3.33 3.42 -0.31
CA TYR A 123 -3.32 1.96 -0.42
C TYR A 123 -1.91 1.49 -0.08
N GLU A 124 -1.83 0.38 0.64
CA GLU A 124 -0.58 -0.30 0.93
C GLU A 124 -0.77 -1.80 0.77
N SER A 125 0.29 -2.46 0.33
CA SER A 125 0.38 -3.90 0.21
C SER A 125 1.68 -4.36 0.81
N ILE A 126 1.64 -5.52 1.46
CA ILE A 126 2.78 -6.19 2.06
C ILE A 126 2.79 -7.65 1.65
N ASN A 127 3.98 -8.23 1.49
CA ASN A 127 4.16 -9.67 1.35
C ASN A 127 4.62 -10.24 2.70
N LEU A 128 3.78 -11.03 3.36
CA LEU A 128 4.08 -11.58 4.69
C LEU A 128 5.30 -12.50 4.70
N GLU A 129 5.65 -13.13 3.57
CA GLU A 129 6.88 -13.94 3.44
C GLU A 129 8.16 -13.10 3.37
N SER A 130 8.05 -11.83 3.02
CA SER A 130 9.18 -10.90 2.88
C SER A 130 8.67 -9.49 3.11
N PRO A 131 8.28 -9.15 4.35
CA PRO A 131 7.56 -7.90 4.62
C PRO A 131 8.40 -6.69 4.21
N GLU A 132 9.73 -6.77 4.35
CA GLU A 132 10.69 -5.75 3.91
C GLU A 132 10.77 -5.54 2.39
N ASP A 133 10.12 -6.38 1.58
CA ASP A 133 10.06 -6.21 0.13
C ASP A 133 9.06 -5.11 -0.26
N PHE A 134 9.58 -4.03 -0.86
CA PHE A 134 8.79 -2.91 -1.37
C PHE A 134 8.05 -3.22 -2.69
N LYS A 135 8.10 -4.44 -3.19
CA LYS A 135 7.48 -4.85 -4.46
C LYS A 135 6.60 -6.11 -4.32
N PRO A 136 5.62 -6.13 -3.40
CA PRO A 136 4.80 -7.32 -3.14
C PRO A 136 4.02 -7.81 -4.36
N LEU A 137 3.71 -6.94 -5.33
CA LEU A 137 3.09 -7.36 -6.60
C LEU A 137 3.95 -8.38 -7.36
N THR A 138 5.28 -8.29 -7.21
CA THR A 138 6.23 -9.16 -7.91
C THR A 138 6.26 -10.60 -7.40
N PHE A 139 5.60 -10.87 -6.27
CA PHE A 139 5.29 -12.23 -5.85
C PHE A 139 4.38 -12.97 -6.85
N PHE A 140 3.50 -12.25 -7.56
CA PHE A 140 2.53 -12.82 -8.49
C PHE A 140 2.91 -12.61 -9.96
N PHE A 141 3.45 -11.44 -10.30
CA PHE A 141 3.71 -11.04 -11.69
C PHE A 141 5.13 -10.49 -11.84
N ASP A 142 5.90 -10.97 -12.81
CA ASP A 142 7.23 -10.42 -13.02
C ASP A 142 7.17 -8.95 -13.49
N GLU A 143 8.24 -8.19 -13.31
CA GLU A 143 8.25 -6.76 -13.66
C GLU A 143 7.98 -6.50 -15.16
N LYS A 144 8.28 -7.47 -16.05
CA LYS A 144 8.04 -7.33 -17.49
C LYS A 144 6.55 -7.46 -17.80
N GLU A 145 5.86 -8.38 -17.12
CA GLU A 145 4.41 -8.51 -17.18
C GLU A 145 3.74 -7.24 -16.62
N VAL A 146 4.18 -6.76 -15.45
CA VAL A 146 3.69 -5.48 -14.88
C VAL A 146 3.85 -4.34 -15.86
N PHE A 147 5.04 -4.17 -16.44
CA PHE A 147 5.29 -3.16 -17.47
C PHE A 147 4.36 -3.32 -18.68
N SER A 148 4.20 -4.54 -19.19
CA SER A 148 3.38 -4.81 -20.37
C SER A 148 1.91 -4.49 -20.13
N GLU A 149 1.33 -4.87 -19.00
CA GLU A 149 -0.10 -4.66 -18.74
C GLU A 149 -0.41 -3.21 -18.33
N VAL A 150 0.43 -2.59 -17.50
CA VAL A 150 0.23 -1.20 -17.05
C VAL A 150 0.27 -0.22 -18.23
N THR A 151 1.16 -0.42 -19.19
CA THR A 151 1.29 0.45 -20.38
C THR A 151 0.08 0.39 -21.33
N LYS A 152 -0.75 -0.67 -21.27
CA LYS A 152 -1.97 -0.79 -22.06
C LYS A 152 -3.12 0.06 -21.53
N THR A 153 -3.03 0.54 -20.30
CA THR A 153 -4.08 1.37 -19.71
C THR A 153 -4.16 2.72 -20.42
N LYS A 154 -5.38 3.27 -20.53
CA LYS A 154 -5.60 4.57 -21.17
C LYS A 154 -4.80 5.69 -20.49
N LEU A 155 -4.83 5.74 -19.15
CA LEU A 155 -4.11 6.74 -18.37
C LEU A 155 -2.61 6.77 -18.69
N ILE A 156 -1.96 5.60 -18.68
CA ILE A 156 -0.52 5.52 -18.92
C ILE A 156 -0.19 5.76 -20.39
N SER A 157 -0.91 5.10 -21.31
CA SER A 157 -0.67 5.24 -22.75
C SER A 157 -0.82 6.69 -23.24
N GLU A 158 -1.76 7.45 -22.67
CA GLU A 158 -1.93 8.88 -22.96
C GLU A 158 -0.76 9.71 -22.39
N ARG A 159 -0.29 9.42 -21.17
CA ARG A 159 0.84 10.14 -20.52
C ARG A 159 2.19 9.92 -21.19
N ILE A 160 2.39 8.78 -21.86
CA ILE A 160 3.64 8.48 -22.58
C ILE A 160 3.59 8.84 -24.07
N LYS A 161 2.43 9.28 -24.58
CA LYS A 161 2.25 9.62 -25.99
C LYS A 161 3.18 10.77 -26.40
N GLY A 162 3.97 10.56 -27.46
CA GLY A 162 4.92 11.54 -27.97
C GLY A 162 6.23 11.68 -27.17
N LYS A 163 6.42 10.86 -26.12
CA LYS A 163 7.68 10.73 -25.38
C LYS A 163 8.50 9.55 -25.93
N SER A 164 9.78 9.46 -25.58
CA SER A 164 10.59 8.27 -25.86
C SER A 164 9.99 7.06 -25.16
N ALA A 165 9.85 5.94 -25.88
CA ALA A 165 9.27 4.74 -25.31
C ALA A 165 10.18 4.19 -24.17
N PRO A 166 9.64 3.99 -22.96
CA PRO A 166 10.40 3.38 -21.88
C PRO A 166 10.75 1.92 -22.22
N ALA A 167 11.96 1.47 -21.89
CA ALA A 167 12.38 0.10 -22.18
C ALA A 167 11.89 -0.93 -21.16
N ASP A 168 11.60 -0.48 -19.93
CA ASP A 168 11.26 -1.32 -18.79
C ASP A 168 10.40 -0.56 -17.76
N LEU A 169 9.96 -1.27 -16.72
CA LEU A 169 9.11 -0.71 -15.66
C LEU A 169 9.77 0.46 -14.92
N LYS A 170 11.08 0.37 -14.67
CA LYS A 170 11.83 1.42 -13.97
C LYS A 170 11.81 2.71 -14.79
N GLN A 171 12.14 2.64 -16.08
CA GLN A 171 12.09 3.79 -16.98
C GLN A 171 10.68 4.34 -17.16
N LEU A 172 9.65 3.48 -17.14
CA LEU A 172 8.27 3.92 -17.15
C LEU A 172 7.94 4.74 -15.90
N ILE A 173 8.27 4.25 -14.71
CA ILE A 173 8.04 4.94 -13.44
C ILE A 173 8.81 6.26 -13.41
N GLU A 174 10.08 6.28 -13.81
CA GLU A 174 10.89 7.50 -13.91
C GLU A 174 10.28 8.53 -14.88
N LEU A 175 9.76 8.08 -16.02
CA LEU A 175 9.11 8.94 -17.01
C LEU A 175 7.79 9.53 -16.50
N LEU A 176 6.99 8.73 -15.79
CA LEU A 176 5.68 9.12 -15.26
C LEU A 176 5.80 10.02 -14.02
N SER A 177 6.86 9.86 -13.23
CA SER A 177 7.10 10.62 -11.99
C SER A 177 7.72 12.00 -12.22
N GLN A 178 7.87 12.43 -13.48
CA GLN A 178 8.36 13.78 -13.82
C GLN A 178 7.33 14.87 -13.52
N ASP A 179 6.05 14.50 -13.47
CA ASP A 179 4.94 15.37 -13.12
C ASP A 179 4.53 15.12 -11.66
N CYS A 180 4.23 16.15 -10.86
CA CYS A 180 3.84 15.97 -9.46
C CYS A 180 2.40 15.45 -9.27
N ASP A 181 1.63 15.35 -10.35
CA ASP A 181 0.19 15.09 -10.32
C ASP A 181 -0.11 13.73 -9.70
N ILE A 182 0.39 12.63 -10.29
CA ILE A 182 0.19 11.27 -9.77
C ILE A 182 1.56 10.68 -9.40
N ASN A 183 1.67 10.14 -8.19
CA ASN A 183 2.86 9.45 -7.74
C ASN A 183 2.87 7.99 -8.21
N PHE A 184 3.74 7.68 -9.17
CA PHE A 184 3.95 6.32 -9.70
C PHE A 184 5.12 5.57 -9.03
N SER A 185 5.89 6.22 -8.16
CA SER A 185 7.08 5.60 -7.54
C SER A 185 6.73 4.38 -6.67
N GLU A 186 5.50 4.34 -6.17
CA GLU A 186 4.99 3.31 -5.26
C GLU A 186 4.04 2.32 -5.95
N LEU A 187 3.98 2.32 -7.29
CA LEU A 187 3.06 1.49 -8.08
C LEU A 187 3.08 0.01 -7.66
N LEU A 188 4.24 -0.54 -7.31
CA LEU A 188 4.40 -1.95 -6.96
C LEU A 188 3.96 -2.31 -5.54
N LYS A 189 3.58 -1.32 -4.71
CA LYS A 189 3.06 -1.52 -3.35
C LYS A 189 1.67 -0.91 -3.10
N THR A 190 1.19 0.01 -3.94
CA THR A 190 -0.10 0.68 -3.74
C THR A 190 -1.20 0.03 -4.58
N PHE A 191 -1.56 -1.22 -4.26
CA PHE A 191 -2.58 -1.97 -4.99
C PHE A 191 -3.45 -2.84 -4.09
N ALA A 192 -4.52 -3.40 -4.66
CA ALA A 192 -5.32 -4.48 -4.08
C ALA A 192 -5.82 -5.42 -5.17
N PHE A 193 -6.02 -6.70 -4.84
CA PHE A 193 -6.60 -7.68 -5.75
C PHE A 193 -8.13 -7.55 -5.73
N LYS A 194 -8.68 -7.02 -6.83
CA LYS A 194 -10.09 -6.63 -6.88
C LYS A 194 -11.03 -7.80 -7.06
N GLU A 195 -10.78 -8.60 -8.09
CA GLU A 195 -11.60 -9.75 -8.47
C GLU A 195 -10.79 -10.70 -9.37
N ILE A 196 -11.14 -11.99 -9.39
CA ILE A 196 -10.64 -12.94 -10.38
C ILE A 196 -11.80 -13.48 -11.23
N SER A 197 -11.53 -13.69 -12.51
CA SER A 197 -12.42 -14.40 -13.45
C SER A 197 -11.58 -15.39 -14.26
N HIS A 198 -11.83 -16.68 -14.04
CA HIS A 198 -11.03 -17.78 -14.60
C HIS A 198 -9.54 -17.65 -14.22
N ASP A 199 -8.68 -17.32 -15.18
CA ASP A 199 -7.23 -17.16 -15.00
C ASP A 199 -6.80 -15.69 -15.08
N THR A 200 -7.73 -14.75 -15.01
CA THR A 200 -7.45 -13.31 -15.11
C THR A 200 -7.88 -12.59 -13.85
N VAL A 201 -6.94 -11.91 -13.19
CA VAL A 201 -7.23 -11.07 -12.02
C VAL A 201 -7.24 -9.60 -12.42
N THR A 202 -8.19 -8.84 -11.90
CA THR A 202 -8.15 -7.38 -11.92
C THR A 202 -7.43 -6.89 -10.67
N VAL A 203 -6.32 -6.19 -10.85
CA VAL A 203 -5.58 -5.48 -9.79
C VAL A 203 -5.96 -4.01 -9.86
N GLN A 204 -6.41 -3.45 -8.74
CA GLN A 204 -6.69 -2.02 -8.62
C GLN A 204 -5.49 -1.35 -7.95
N PHE A 205 -4.84 -0.43 -8.65
CA PHE A 205 -3.82 0.44 -8.06
C PHE A 205 -4.49 1.70 -7.49
N GLY A 206 -4.14 2.05 -6.25
CA GLY A 206 -4.55 3.30 -5.60
C GLY A 206 -3.39 4.28 -5.61
N LEU A 207 -3.31 5.15 -6.62
CA LEU A 207 -2.17 6.03 -6.82
C LEU A 207 -2.40 7.40 -6.15
N PRO A 208 -1.57 7.78 -5.16
CA PRO A 208 -1.67 9.06 -4.49
C PRO A 208 -1.25 10.20 -5.40
N HIS A 209 -1.83 11.38 -5.18
CA HIS A 209 -1.40 12.61 -5.82
C HIS A 209 -0.33 13.33 -4.99
N GLY A 210 0.66 13.94 -5.66
CA GLY A 210 1.85 14.53 -5.02
C GLY A 210 1.93 16.05 -5.04
N CYS A 211 1.14 16.75 -5.86
CA CYS A 211 1.12 18.21 -5.88
C CYS A 211 0.25 18.75 -4.74
N ASP A 212 0.68 19.83 -4.06
CA ASP A 212 -0.10 20.51 -3.01
C ASP A 212 -1.56 20.80 -3.42
N ALA A 213 -1.78 21.20 -4.68
CA ALA A 213 -3.11 21.53 -5.20
C ALA A 213 -4.05 20.31 -5.37
N GLU A 214 -3.47 19.12 -5.44
CA GLU A 214 -4.17 17.85 -5.66
C GLU A 214 -3.99 16.90 -4.46
N MET A 215 -3.39 17.37 -3.35
CA MET A 215 -3.21 16.58 -2.13
C MET A 215 -4.57 16.03 -1.66
N GLY A 216 -4.57 14.74 -1.36
CA GLY A 216 -5.78 14.00 -0.98
C GLY A 216 -6.55 13.37 -2.12
N LYS A 217 -6.24 13.70 -3.37
CA LYS A 217 -6.83 13.00 -4.51
C LYS A 217 -6.14 11.67 -4.75
N PHE A 218 -6.93 10.73 -5.24
CA PHE A 218 -6.49 9.39 -5.60
C PHE A 218 -6.89 9.07 -7.03
N THR A 219 -5.97 8.44 -7.75
CA THR A 219 -6.26 7.86 -9.05
C THR A 219 -6.31 6.35 -8.93
N MET A 220 -7.50 5.80 -9.19
CA MET A 220 -7.69 4.37 -9.31
C MET A 220 -7.36 3.90 -10.73
N LEU A 221 -6.55 2.86 -10.82
CA LEU A 221 -6.18 2.24 -12.08
C LEU A 221 -6.44 0.74 -12.00
N ASP A 222 -7.46 0.25 -12.71
CA ASP A 222 -7.72 -1.17 -12.85
C ASP A 222 -6.86 -1.74 -13.99
N VAL A 223 -6.06 -2.76 -13.69
CA VAL A 223 -5.20 -3.48 -14.66
C VAL A 223 -5.48 -4.96 -14.57
N LYS A 224 -5.56 -5.63 -15.73
CA LYS A 224 -5.83 -7.06 -15.79
C LYS A 224 -4.52 -7.83 -16.01
N PHE A 225 -4.32 -8.84 -15.17
CA PHE A 225 -3.15 -9.71 -15.23
C PHE A 225 -3.56 -11.15 -15.45
N LYS A 226 -2.75 -11.89 -16.20
CA LYS A 226 -2.97 -13.31 -16.38
C LYS A 226 -2.26 -14.07 -15.27
N VAL A 227 -3.01 -14.82 -14.49
CA VAL A 227 -2.48 -15.59 -13.37
C VAL A 227 -1.88 -16.90 -13.89
N THR A 228 -0.63 -17.16 -13.50
CA THR A 228 0.02 -18.44 -13.81
C THR A 228 -0.64 -19.59 -13.05
N PRO A 229 -0.66 -20.83 -13.61
CA PRO A 229 -1.29 -21.97 -12.94
C PRO A 229 -0.78 -22.25 -11.52
N SER A 230 0.51 -21.97 -11.25
CA SER A 230 1.11 -22.14 -9.92
C SER A 230 0.61 -21.15 -8.88
N LYS A 231 0.17 -19.96 -9.31
CA LYS A 231 -0.36 -18.90 -8.44
C LYS A 231 -1.90 -18.89 -8.38
N LEU A 232 -2.57 -19.54 -9.33
CA LEU A 232 -4.04 -19.57 -9.41
C LEU A 232 -4.71 -20.11 -8.14
N LYS A 233 -4.05 -21.04 -7.44
CA LYS A 233 -4.55 -21.57 -6.16
C LYS A 233 -4.82 -20.47 -5.13
N PHE A 234 -3.94 -19.46 -5.03
CA PHE A 234 -4.07 -18.38 -4.04
C PHE A 234 -5.31 -17.51 -4.33
N PHE A 235 -5.59 -17.25 -5.60
CA PHE A 235 -6.77 -16.48 -5.99
C PHE A 235 -8.06 -17.29 -5.86
N ASN A 236 -8.03 -18.60 -6.14
CA ASN A 236 -9.19 -19.46 -5.91
C ASN A 236 -9.53 -19.55 -4.42
N GLU A 237 -8.51 -19.68 -3.56
CA GLU A 237 -8.68 -19.63 -2.10
C GLU A 237 -9.23 -18.27 -1.65
N ALA A 238 -8.70 -17.16 -2.19
CA ALA A 238 -9.20 -15.83 -1.86
C ALA A 238 -10.65 -15.57 -2.33
N GLU A 239 -11.03 -16.08 -3.51
CA GLU A 239 -12.42 -16.02 -4.00
C GLU A 239 -13.34 -16.84 -3.09
N GLN A 240 -12.93 -18.05 -2.67
CA GLN A 240 -13.68 -18.92 -1.77
C GLN A 240 -13.85 -18.35 -0.36
N ASN A 241 -12.80 -17.70 0.16
CA ASN A 241 -12.79 -17.08 1.48
C ASN A 241 -13.34 -15.65 1.49
N GLU A 242 -13.84 -15.15 0.35
CA GLU A 242 -14.37 -13.79 0.22
C GLU A 242 -13.35 -12.69 0.57
N THR A 243 -12.05 -12.93 0.35
CA THR A 243 -10.97 -12.00 0.71
C THR A 243 -10.44 -11.15 -0.44
N LEU A 244 -11.13 -11.12 -1.58
CA LEU A 244 -10.87 -10.17 -2.67
C LEU A 244 -11.59 -8.84 -2.39
N MET A 245 -11.10 -7.72 -2.95
CA MET A 245 -11.63 -6.38 -2.68
C MET A 245 -13.14 -6.26 -2.92
N LYS A 246 -13.65 -6.90 -3.99
CA LYS A 246 -15.09 -6.89 -4.29
C LYS A 246 -15.97 -7.50 -3.18
N ASN A 247 -15.39 -8.33 -2.32
CA ASN A 247 -16.10 -9.11 -1.30
C ASN A 247 -15.76 -8.60 0.11
N ILE A 248 -14.47 -8.44 0.43
CA ILE A 248 -14.01 -8.10 1.78
C ILE A 248 -14.45 -6.70 2.22
N GLY A 249 -14.54 -5.75 1.28
CA GLY A 249 -15.03 -4.39 1.54
C GLY A 249 -16.54 -4.32 1.80
N GLY A 250 -17.29 -5.39 1.50
CA GLY A 250 -18.71 -5.50 1.82
C GLY A 250 -19.00 -5.85 3.29
N LEU A 251 -17.96 -6.16 4.09
CA LEU A 251 -18.11 -6.51 5.51
C LEU A 251 -18.33 -5.28 6.43
N PHE A 252 -18.20 -4.06 5.89
CA PHE A 252 -18.23 -2.81 6.66
C PHE A 252 -19.35 -1.83 6.25
N TYR A 253 -20.38 -2.30 5.53
CA TYR A 253 -21.56 -1.49 5.18
C TYR A 253 -22.88 -2.22 5.46
#